data_AF-A0A512UJN5-F1
#
_entry.id   AF-A0A512UJN5-F1
#
_cell.length_a   1.000
_cell.length_b   1.000
_cell.length_c   1.000
_cell.angle_alpha   90.00
_cell.angle_beta   90.00
_cell.angle_gamma   90.00
#
_symmetry.space_group_name_H-M   'P 1'
#
loop_
_entity.id
_entity.type
_entity.pdbx_description
1 polymer ?
#
loop_
_entity_poly.entity_id
_entity_poly.type
_entity_poly.pdbx_seq_one_letter_code
_entity_poly.pdbx_strand_id
1 'polypeptide(L)'
;MDTSNTGFLRSIPGFGGPASGSSDLSPRDKRILAQAEKTLASFDALEEWADYIAFLARLKKSLALPAETAHSVQWLPLPEQVSAKLALCLSPQLPNGVHRKALELYEAVFDSLTIDTLNSQISVWLPGILPVVSFGSMQVKPQVLSLYENNLLLHLTPSTLKEITGPLLLALLPGLEDENSEVFADVMKLLDSFKQKLGNNPHFWSSLFACILTSPEKRLGALNWCTARLPVFAMIGSDREARFSAEAQACLSSEPGLLVRAFAAALNTRSSFNQANDIIVMRGFFDLLLSHIPLNSPVITTVISSTDKQLLIMACCRVTLKKDMSLNRRLWKWLLGPDAGEETVKSEDRKAYFASHALPAIDRGLKALIASNNLQRKLDAYNISLAMIMDRWEISQLITSSLFVPIIESCCDASRNAESSAPELLAAGKRFFDQVETFHIWNYLTCDLLLHSEKGINLKIIDFLLRNFEFPEDETNFHVPMAILVFS
;
A
#
# COMPACT_ATOMS: atom_id res chain seq x y z
N MET A 1 27.05 -25.52 12.49
CA MET A 1 27.02 -24.41 13.47
C MET A 1 26.68 -23.14 12.73
N ASP A 2 25.39 -22.83 12.68
CA ASP A 2 24.77 -21.51 12.90
C ASP A 2 23.37 -21.53 12.29
N THR A 3 22.43 -22.03 13.10
CA THR A 3 21.00 -22.02 12.86
C THR A 3 20.44 -20.71 13.43
N SER A 4 20.57 -19.62 12.69
CA SER A 4 19.91 -18.36 13.02
C SER A 4 18.44 -18.42 12.61
N ASN A 5 17.58 -18.66 13.60
CA ASN A 5 16.18 -18.25 13.67
C ASN A 5 15.82 -17.04 12.79
N THR A 6 15.06 -17.26 11.72
CA THR A 6 14.21 -16.22 11.10
C THR A 6 12.80 -16.37 11.62
N GLY A 7 12.47 -15.59 12.64
CA GLY A 7 11.18 -15.54 13.30
C GLY A 7 10.10 -14.85 12.48
N PHE A 8 9.56 -15.55 11.48
CA PHE A 8 8.35 -15.12 10.77
C PHE A 8 7.06 -15.80 11.25
N LEU A 9 7.15 -16.87 12.07
CA LEU A 9 6.00 -17.71 12.44
C LEU A 9 5.56 -17.59 13.92
N ARG A 10 6.05 -16.61 14.68
CA ARG A 10 5.79 -16.53 16.15
C ARG A 10 4.98 -15.34 16.66
N SER A 11 4.38 -14.52 15.79
CA SER A 11 3.67 -13.30 16.23
C SER A 11 2.18 -13.27 15.89
N ILE A 12 1.45 -14.38 16.09
CA ILE A 12 -0.02 -14.37 16.09
C ILE A 12 -0.51 -14.95 17.44
N PRO A 13 -0.96 -14.11 18.39
CA PRO A 13 -1.55 -14.59 19.63
C PRO A 13 -2.99 -15.07 19.38
N GLY A 14 -3.28 -16.34 19.64
CA GLY A 14 -4.65 -16.89 19.57
C GLY A 14 -4.78 -18.38 19.24
N PHE A 15 -3.70 -19.08 18.90
CA PHE A 15 -3.75 -20.49 18.50
C PHE A 15 -3.36 -21.44 19.65
N GLY A 16 -4.36 -21.82 20.44
CA GLY A 16 -4.28 -22.97 21.35
C GLY A 16 -5.49 -23.86 21.12
N GLY A 17 -5.41 -24.76 20.15
CA GLY A 17 -6.41 -25.82 19.95
C GLY A 17 -6.27 -26.91 21.02
N PRO A 18 -7.36 -27.61 21.37
CA PRO A 18 -7.35 -28.57 22.47
C PRO A 18 -6.53 -29.80 22.08
N ALA A 19 -5.55 -30.15 22.92
CA ALA A 19 -4.86 -31.43 22.86
C ALA A 19 -5.87 -32.56 23.17
N SER A 20 -6.27 -33.33 22.16
CA SER A 20 -6.98 -34.60 22.42
C SER A 20 -5.94 -35.64 22.88
N GLY A 21 -6.14 -36.15 24.09
CA GLY A 21 -5.25 -37.10 24.74
C GLY A 21 -5.11 -38.41 23.97
N SER A 22 -3.90 -38.94 23.96
CA SER A 22 -3.47 -40.16 23.26
C SER A 22 -4.07 -41.49 23.78
N SER A 23 -5.00 -41.46 24.75
CA SER A 23 -5.48 -42.66 25.45
C SER A 23 -6.63 -43.41 24.76
N ASP A 24 -7.41 -42.77 23.88
CA ASP A 24 -8.66 -43.34 23.33
C ASP A 24 -8.56 -43.83 21.86
N LEU A 25 -7.36 -43.91 21.30
CA LEU A 25 -7.19 -44.33 19.89
C LEU A 25 -7.46 -45.83 19.69
N SER A 26 -8.18 -46.16 18.62
CA SER A 26 -8.43 -47.56 18.24
C SER A 26 -7.11 -48.27 17.89
N PRO A 27 -7.06 -49.62 17.93
CA PRO A 27 -5.86 -50.37 17.51
C PRO A 27 -5.40 -50.05 16.08
N ARG A 28 -6.35 -49.74 15.19
CA ARG A 28 -6.07 -49.29 13.82
C ARG A 28 -5.40 -47.92 13.82
N ASP A 29 -5.92 -46.97 14.58
CA ASP A 29 -5.40 -45.60 14.62
C ASP A 29 -4.03 -45.53 15.29
N LYS A 30 -3.79 -46.35 16.33
CA LYS A 30 -2.46 -46.53 16.94
C LYS A 30 -1.43 -47.04 15.92
N ARG A 31 -1.82 -47.98 15.05
CA ARG A 31 -0.95 -48.48 13.98
C ARG A 31 -0.65 -47.40 12.94
N ILE A 32 -1.67 -46.63 12.54
CA ILE A 32 -1.53 -45.51 11.61
C ILE A 32 -0.58 -44.44 12.18
N LEU A 33 -0.75 -44.08 13.46
CA LEU A 33 0.11 -43.14 14.17
C LEU A 33 1.57 -43.58 14.16
N ALA A 34 1.85 -44.82 14.59
CA ALA A 34 3.21 -45.35 14.63
C ALA A 34 3.87 -45.39 13.24
N GLN A 35 3.10 -45.69 12.20
CA GLN A 35 3.59 -45.71 10.82
C GLN A 35 3.85 -44.29 10.28
N ALA A 36 3.01 -43.31 10.65
CA ALA A 36 3.21 -41.90 10.35
C ALA A 36 4.46 -41.36 11.05
N GLU A 37 4.63 -41.60 12.35
CA GLU A 37 5.82 -41.22 13.14
C GLU A 37 7.10 -41.76 12.51
N LYS A 38 7.13 -43.06 12.20
CA LYS A 38 8.28 -43.71 11.56
C LYS A 38 8.61 -43.07 10.21
N THR A 39 7.60 -42.70 9.44
CA THR A 39 7.80 -42.08 8.13
C THR A 39 8.31 -40.66 8.28
N LEU A 40 7.69 -39.85 9.14
CA LEU A 40 8.09 -38.46 9.42
C LEU A 40 9.54 -38.37 9.94
N ALA A 41 9.96 -39.30 10.80
CA ALA A 41 11.33 -39.37 11.31
C ALA A 41 12.38 -39.62 10.22
N SER A 42 11.99 -40.17 9.06
CA SER A 42 12.91 -40.38 7.93
C SER A 42 13.15 -39.13 7.07
N PHE A 43 12.47 -38.01 7.34
CA PHE A 43 12.56 -36.81 6.52
C PHE A 43 13.94 -36.16 6.56
N ASP A 44 14.63 -36.18 7.70
CA ASP A 44 15.89 -35.46 7.87
C ASP A 44 17.07 -36.18 7.20
N ALA A 45 16.84 -37.39 6.67
CA ALA A 45 17.80 -38.18 5.90
C ALA A 45 17.63 -38.06 4.37
N LEU A 46 16.71 -37.19 3.90
CA LEU A 46 16.48 -37.00 2.47
C LEU A 46 17.52 -36.04 1.90
N GLU A 47 18.18 -36.44 0.80
CA GLU A 47 19.22 -35.62 0.15
C GLU A 47 18.84 -35.28 -1.29
N GLU A 48 18.28 -36.24 -2.03
CA GLU A 48 17.93 -36.05 -3.44
C GLU A 48 16.44 -35.78 -3.64
N TRP A 49 16.08 -35.04 -4.69
CA TRP A 49 14.68 -34.74 -5.03
C TRP A 49 13.81 -36.01 -5.20
N ALA A 50 14.40 -37.11 -5.66
CA ALA A 50 13.71 -38.39 -5.79
C ALA A 50 13.32 -38.97 -4.42
N ASP A 51 14.14 -38.75 -3.38
CA ASP A 51 13.88 -39.18 -2.01
C ASP A 51 12.66 -38.47 -1.44
N TYR A 52 12.49 -37.17 -1.73
CA TYR A 52 11.29 -36.41 -1.33
C TYR A 52 10.02 -36.98 -1.98
N ILE A 53 10.06 -37.34 -3.27
CA ILE A 53 8.92 -37.95 -3.95
C ILE A 53 8.59 -39.31 -3.33
N ALA A 54 9.61 -40.14 -3.06
CA ALA A 54 9.44 -41.43 -2.39
C ALA A 54 8.93 -41.28 -0.96
N PHE A 55 9.40 -40.27 -0.21
CA PHE A 55 8.90 -39.91 1.11
C PHE A 55 7.41 -39.52 1.05
N LEU A 56 7.02 -38.63 0.14
CA LEU A 56 5.62 -38.19 0.00
C LEU A 56 4.69 -39.36 -0.34
N ALA A 57 5.13 -40.28 -1.22
CA ALA A 57 4.38 -41.49 -1.54
C ALA A 57 4.23 -42.44 -0.33
N ARG A 58 5.30 -42.60 0.48
CA ARG A 58 5.26 -43.37 1.73
C ARG A 58 4.37 -42.70 2.77
N LEU A 59 4.42 -41.38 2.89
CA LEU A 59 3.62 -40.60 3.83
C LEU A 59 2.13 -40.73 3.49
N LYS A 60 1.74 -40.56 2.22
CA LYS A 60 0.35 -40.77 1.76
C LYS A 60 -0.20 -42.14 2.18
N LYS A 61 0.59 -43.20 1.97
CA LYS A 61 0.21 -44.57 2.39
C LYS A 61 0.11 -44.72 3.91
N SER A 62 1.02 -44.08 4.64
CA SER A 62 1.09 -44.15 6.11
C SER A 62 -0.09 -43.46 6.80
N LEU A 63 -0.61 -42.40 6.19
CA LEU A 63 -1.83 -41.72 6.64
C LEU A 63 -3.12 -42.51 6.41
N ALA A 64 -3.06 -43.61 5.63
CA ALA A 64 -4.18 -44.50 5.32
C ALA A 64 -5.45 -43.77 4.86
N LEU A 65 -5.26 -42.71 4.07
CA LEU A 65 -6.33 -41.86 3.55
C LEU A 65 -7.29 -42.68 2.65
N PRO A 66 -8.62 -42.65 2.90
CA PRO A 66 -9.59 -43.38 2.10
C PRO A 66 -9.64 -42.86 0.67
N ALA A 67 -9.50 -43.74 -0.33
CA ALA A 67 -9.55 -43.35 -1.74
C ALA A 67 -10.99 -43.23 -2.28
N GLU A 68 -11.97 -43.90 -1.66
CA GLU A 68 -13.33 -44.05 -2.19
C GLU A 68 -14.40 -43.30 -1.38
N THR A 69 -14.06 -42.82 -0.18
CA THR A 69 -15.00 -42.16 0.74
C THR A 69 -14.50 -40.77 1.13
N ALA A 70 -14.84 -39.80 0.29
CA ALA A 70 -14.52 -38.39 0.54
C ALA A 70 -15.15 -37.89 1.86
N HIS A 71 -14.45 -36.98 2.51
CA HIS A 71 -14.84 -36.27 3.72
C HIS A 71 -15.31 -37.17 4.88
N SER A 72 -14.61 -38.29 5.10
CA SER A 72 -14.95 -39.28 6.12
C SER A 72 -13.99 -39.28 7.33
N VAL A 73 -12.83 -38.63 7.21
CA VAL A 73 -11.77 -38.66 8.21
C VAL A 73 -11.93 -37.52 9.22
N GLN A 74 -12.17 -37.84 10.49
CA GLN A 74 -12.26 -36.87 11.58
C GLN A 74 -10.91 -36.62 12.28
N TRP A 75 -9.96 -37.53 12.10
CA TRP A 75 -8.68 -37.48 12.78
C TRP A 75 -7.55 -37.90 11.84
N LEU A 76 -6.48 -37.10 11.83
CA LEU A 76 -5.25 -37.40 11.11
C LEU A 76 -4.10 -37.47 12.14
N PRO A 77 -3.17 -38.44 12.03
CA PRO A 77 -2.00 -38.47 12.91
C PRO A 77 -1.10 -37.24 12.67
N LEU A 78 -0.71 -36.58 13.77
CA LEU A 78 0.33 -35.53 13.79
C LEU A 78 0.15 -34.43 12.72
N PRO A 79 -1.03 -33.79 12.61
CA PRO A 79 -1.36 -32.90 11.49
C PRO A 79 -0.35 -31.75 11.35
N GLU A 80 0.15 -31.19 12.45
CA GLU A 80 1.17 -30.13 12.46
C GLU A 80 2.50 -30.60 11.86
N GLN A 81 2.97 -31.79 12.22
CA GLN A 81 4.24 -32.32 11.70
C GLN A 81 4.10 -32.72 10.23
N VAL A 82 2.97 -33.33 9.86
CA VAL A 82 2.67 -33.67 8.47
C VAL A 82 2.65 -32.40 7.63
N SER A 83 1.88 -31.39 8.03
CA SER A 83 1.81 -30.11 7.33
C SER A 83 3.16 -29.42 7.23
N ALA A 84 3.96 -29.41 8.31
CA ALA A 84 5.30 -28.82 8.29
C ALA A 84 6.22 -29.51 7.26
N LYS A 85 6.22 -30.84 7.17
CA LYS A 85 7.03 -31.56 6.17
C LYS A 85 6.50 -31.35 4.74
N LEU A 86 5.18 -31.26 4.55
CA LEU A 86 4.61 -30.90 3.25
C LEU A 86 5.00 -29.48 2.81
N ALA A 87 4.99 -28.51 3.73
CA ALA A 87 5.42 -27.14 3.46
C ALA A 87 6.90 -27.08 3.06
N LEU A 88 7.77 -27.86 3.73
CA LEU A 88 9.18 -27.98 3.33
C LEU A 88 9.34 -28.58 1.92
N CYS A 89 8.48 -29.54 1.54
CA CYS A 89 8.43 -30.06 0.17
C CYS A 89 7.95 -29.03 -0.86
N LEU A 90 7.36 -27.90 -0.43
CA LEU A 90 6.97 -26.76 -1.26
C LEU A 90 8.03 -25.63 -1.22
N SER A 91 9.27 -25.92 -0.80
CA SER A 91 10.33 -24.89 -0.81
C SER A 91 10.72 -24.52 -2.25
N PRO A 92 10.97 -23.23 -2.56
CA PRO A 92 11.32 -22.78 -3.92
C PRO A 92 12.57 -23.44 -4.53
N GLN A 93 13.46 -23.99 -3.69
CA GLN A 93 14.70 -24.66 -4.13
C GLN A 93 14.47 -26.09 -4.64
N LEU A 94 13.31 -26.68 -4.35
CA LEU A 94 12.97 -28.03 -4.80
C LEU A 94 12.36 -28.01 -6.21
N PRO A 95 12.51 -29.09 -6.99
CA PRO A 95 11.99 -29.13 -8.35
C PRO A 95 10.47 -29.32 -8.40
N ASN A 96 9.87 -28.92 -9.52
CA ASN A 96 8.43 -29.01 -9.79
C ASN A 96 7.82 -30.39 -9.47
N GLY A 97 8.55 -31.49 -9.73
CA GLY A 97 8.07 -32.83 -9.45
C GLY A 97 7.76 -33.08 -7.97
N VAL A 98 8.58 -32.51 -7.08
CA VAL A 98 8.35 -32.57 -5.62
C VAL A 98 7.17 -31.68 -5.24
N HIS A 99 7.09 -30.46 -5.78
CA HIS A 99 5.97 -29.55 -5.52
C HIS A 99 4.63 -30.17 -5.91
N ARG A 100 4.54 -30.70 -7.14
CA ARG A 100 3.32 -31.36 -7.64
C ARG A 100 2.91 -32.52 -6.77
N LYS A 101 3.88 -33.33 -6.33
CA LYS A 101 3.60 -34.48 -5.46
C LYS A 101 3.15 -34.07 -4.06
N ALA A 102 3.68 -32.96 -3.54
CA ALA A 102 3.25 -32.41 -2.26
C ALA A 102 1.82 -31.86 -2.36
N LEU A 103 1.49 -31.15 -3.44
CA LEU A 103 0.13 -30.64 -3.70
C LEU A 103 -0.89 -31.79 -3.87
N GLU A 104 -0.55 -32.88 -4.55
CA GLU A 104 -1.40 -34.09 -4.62
C GLU A 104 -1.68 -34.71 -3.25
N LEU A 105 -0.75 -34.56 -2.29
CA LEU A 105 -0.95 -35.04 -0.93
C LEU A 105 -1.79 -34.05 -0.11
N TYR A 106 -1.61 -32.74 -0.29
CA TYR A 106 -2.55 -31.74 0.26
C TYR A 106 -3.98 -31.99 -0.22
N GLU A 107 -4.17 -32.20 -1.53
CA GLU A 107 -5.46 -32.52 -2.14
C GLU A 107 -6.08 -33.75 -1.49
N ALA A 108 -5.32 -34.86 -1.41
CA ALA A 108 -5.79 -36.08 -0.78
C ALA A 108 -6.15 -35.89 0.71
N VAL A 109 -5.42 -35.04 1.44
CA VAL A 109 -5.75 -34.71 2.83
C VAL A 109 -7.07 -33.93 2.90
N PHE A 110 -7.24 -32.88 2.09
CA PHE A 110 -8.46 -32.07 2.09
C PHE A 110 -9.70 -32.86 1.66
N ASP A 111 -9.56 -33.74 0.67
CA ASP A 111 -10.65 -34.61 0.23
C ASP A 111 -11.00 -35.70 1.24
N SER A 112 -10.05 -36.09 2.09
CA SER A 112 -10.30 -37.10 3.13
C SER A 112 -10.94 -36.51 4.37
N LEU A 113 -10.50 -35.32 4.80
CA LEU A 113 -10.97 -34.70 6.03
C LEU A 113 -12.45 -34.34 5.95
N THR A 114 -13.18 -34.63 7.03
CA THR A 114 -14.54 -34.10 7.22
C THR A 114 -14.52 -32.58 7.16
N ILE A 115 -15.61 -31.99 6.66
CA ILE A 115 -15.74 -30.53 6.52
C ILE A 115 -15.49 -29.81 7.85
N ASP A 116 -16.02 -30.33 8.96
CA ASP A 116 -15.83 -29.74 10.29
C ASP A 116 -14.37 -29.78 10.75
N THR A 117 -13.67 -30.90 10.46
CA THR A 117 -12.24 -31.03 10.81
C THR A 117 -11.39 -30.11 9.94
N LEU A 118 -11.68 -30.00 8.64
CA LEU A 118 -10.96 -29.10 7.75
C LEU A 118 -11.12 -27.63 8.18
N ASN A 119 -12.34 -27.22 8.55
CA ASN A 119 -12.58 -25.87 9.03
C ASN A 119 -11.84 -25.57 10.35
N SER A 120 -11.90 -26.49 11.31
CA SER A 120 -11.20 -26.31 12.60
C SER A 120 -9.67 -26.37 12.49
N GLN A 121 -9.14 -27.06 11.49
CA GLN A 121 -7.70 -27.26 11.30
C GLN A 121 -7.08 -26.46 10.15
N ILE A 122 -7.82 -25.56 9.50
CA ILE A 122 -7.31 -24.85 8.31
C ILE A 122 -6.00 -24.09 8.59
N SER A 123 -5.84 -23.57 9.81
CA SER A 123 -4.64 -22.85 10.25
C SER A 123 -3.39 -23.73 10.28
N VAL A 124 -3.55 -25.05 10.40
CA VAL A 124 -2.46 -26.02 10.35
C VAL A 124 -2.01 -26.24 8.91
N TRP A 125 -2.96 -26.36 7.98
CA TRP A 125 -2.68 -26.78 6.60
C TRP A 125 -2.36 -25.64 5.65
N LEU A 126 -3.05 -24.51 5.79
CA LEU A 126 -2.98 -23.38 4.86
C LEU A 126 -1.56 -22.77 4.73
N PRO A 127 -0.78 -22.56 5.82
CA PRO A 127 0.49 -21.83 5.72
C PRO A 127 1.49 -22.38 4.70
N GLY A 128 1.52 -23.70 4.50
CA GLY A 128 2.45 -24.35 3.57
C GLY A 128 2.18 -24.06 2.09
N ILE A 129 0.91 -23.82 1.72
CA ILE A 129 0.51 -23.61 0.32
C ILE A 129 0.43 -22.13 -0.09
N LEU A 130 0.32 -21.21 0.88
CA LEU A 130 0.19 -19.76 0.63
C LEU A 130 1.29 -19.20 -0.30
N PRO A 131 2.59 -19.54 -0.13
CA PRO A 131 3.63 -18.89 -0.92
C PRO A 131 3.72 -19.41 -2.37
N VAL A 132 3.10 -20.57 -2.68
CA VAL A 132 3.34 -21.31 -3.93
C VAL A 132 2.97 -20.54 -5.19
N VAL A 133 1.90 -19.73 -5.17
CA VAL A 133 1.51 -18.91 -6.34
C VAL A 133 2.60 -17.86 -6.68
N SER A 134 3.37 -17.40 -5.69
CA SER A 134 4.40 -16.38 -5.88
C SER A 134 5.61 -16.90 -6.65
N PHE A 135 6.10 -18.11 -6.34
CA PHE A 135 7.33 -18.66 -6.91
C PHE A 135 7.11 -19.87 -7.84
N GLY A 136 5.94 -20.51 -7.77
CA GLY A 136 5.65 -21.74 -8.50
C GLY A 136 5.74 -21.55 -10.00
N SER A 137 6.16 -22.60 -10.71
CA SER A 137 6.23 -22.59 -12.17
C SER A 137 4.83 -22.62 -12.80
N MET A 138 4.75 -22.37 -14.11
CA MET A 138 3.49 -22.47 -14.88
C MET A 138 2.84 -23.86 -14.79
N GLN A 139 3.59 -24.92 -14.44
CA GLN A 139 3.03 -26.26 -14.24
C GLN A 139 2.47 -26.47 -12.83
N VAL A 140 2.91 -25.69 -11.84
CA VAL A 140 2.55 -25.84 -10.42
C VAL A 140 1.43 -24.88 -10.05
N LYS A 141 1.43 -23.65 -10.60
CA LYS A 141 0.40 -22.63 -10.29
C LYS A 141 -1.03 -23.12 -10.54
N PRO A 142 -1.38 -23.74 -11.69
CA PRO A 142 -2.73 -24.24 -11.91
C PRO A 142 -3.16 -25.28 -10.87
N GLN A 143 -2.24 -26.14 -10.41
CA GLN A 143 -2.55 -27.17 -9.42
C GLN A 143 -2.87 -26.57 -8.04
N VAL A 144 -2.12 -25.56 -7.59
CA VAL A 144 -2.43 -24.89 -6.31
C VAL A 144 -3.69 -24.03 -6.41
N LEU A 145 -3.98 -23.42 -7.56
CA LEU A 145 -5.24 -22.71 -7.77
C LEU A 145 -6.45 -23.65 -7.76
N SER A 146 -6.34 -24.82 -8.39
CA SER A 146 -7.34 -25.90 -8.29
C SER A 146 -7.56 -26.33 -6.84
N LEU A 147 -6.48 -26.46 -6.06
CA LEU A 147 -6.57 -26.79 -4.63
C LEU A 147 -7.36 -25.73 -3.84
N TYR A 148 -7.11 -24.45 -4.12
CA TYR A 148 -7.87 -23.36 -3.52
C TYR A 148 -9.34 -23.36 -3.94
N GLU A 149 -9.66 -23.57 -5.21
CA GLU A 149 -11.04 -23.53 -5.73
C GLU A 149 -11.86 -24.75 -5.29
N ASN A 150 -11.33 -25.95 -5.56
CA ASN A 150 -12.09 -27.19 -5.50
C ASN A 150 -12.06 -27.85 -4.11
N ASN A 151 -10.98 -27.69 -3.34
CA ASN A 151 -10.83 -28.37 -2.05
C ASN A 151 -10.99 -27.42 -0.87
N LEU A 152 -10.48 -26.18 -0.95
CA LEU A 152 -10.62 -25.22 0.14
C LEU A 152 -11.89 -24.39 0.02
N LEU A 153 -12.03 -23.64 -1.07
CA LEU A 153 -13.13 -22.71 -1.22
C LEU A 153 -14.46 -23.45 -1.22
N LEU A 154 -14.58 -24.67 -1.77
CA LEU A 154 -15.84 -25.43 -1.74
C LEU A 154 -16.27 -25.85 -0.32
N HIS A 155 -15.34 -26.20 0.56
CA HIS A 155 -15.64 -26.85 1.85
C HIS A 155 -15.48 -25.93 3.08
N LEU A 156 -14.76 -24.81 2.97
CA LEU A 156 -14.64 -23.87 4.08
C LEU A 156 -15.93 -23.05 4.30
N THR A 157 -16.29 -22.80 5.55
CA THR A 157 -17.45 -21.98 5.92
C THR A 157 -17.11 -20.48 5.83
N PRO A 158 -18.11 -19.59 5.70
CA PRO A 158 -17.87 -18.15 5.67
C PRO A 158 -17.12 -17.61 6.90
N SER A 159 -17.33 -18.21 8.09
CA SER A 159 -16.60 -17.83 9.30
C SER A 159 -15.11 -18.12 9.17
N THR A 160 -14.77 -19.31 8.68
CA THR A 160 -13.37 -19.72 8.47
C THR A 160 -12.72 -18.89 7.36
N LEU A 161 -13.43 -18.63 6.25
CA LEU A 161 -12.95 -17.76 5.17
C LEU A 161 -12.63 -16.35 5.68
N LYS A 162 -13.44 -15.83 6.62
CA LYS A 162 -13.20 -14.53 7.25
C LYS A 162 -11.86 -14.49 7.97
N GLU A 163 -11.50 -15.56 8.69
CA GLU A 163 -10.23 -15.67 9.44
C GLU A 163 -9.01 -15.72 8.51
N ILE A 164 -9.14 -16.36 7.34
CA ILE A 164 -8.03 -16.55 6.40
C ILE A 164 -7.98 -15.54 5.25
N THR A 165 -8.87 -14.54 5.23
CA THR A 165 -9.01 -13.59 4.11
C THR A 165 -7.69 -12.89 3.78
N GLY A 166 -7.03 -12.27 4.76
CA GLY A 166 -5.76 -11.57 4.55
C GLY A 166 -4.65 -12.48 3.99
N PRO A 167 -4.33 -13.62 4.64
CA PRO A 167 -3.35 -14.57 4.12
C PRO A 167 -3.65 -15.05 2.70
N LEU A 168 -4.92 -15.35 2.39
CA LEU A 168 -5.30 -15.82 1.05
C LEU A 168 -5.17 -14.72 -0.01
N LEU A 169 -5.52 -13.47 0.32
CA LEU A 169 -5.28 -12.33 -0.56
C LEU A 169 -3.78 -12.19 -0.87
N LEU A 170 -2.92 -12.17 0.15
CA LEU A 170 -1.47 -12.05 -0.05
C LEU A 170 -0.86 -13.21 -0.87
N ALA A 171 -1.44 -14.39 -0.79
CA ALA A 171 -1.06 -15.55 -1.58
C ALA A 171 -1.48 -15.43 -3.06
N LEU A 172 -2.67 -14.89 -3.33
CA LEU A 172 -3.25 -14.84 -4.67
C LEU A 172 -2.82 -13.61 -5.48
N LEU A 173 -2.62 -12.45 -4.85
CA LEU A 173 -2.25 -11.21 -5.53
C LEU A 173 -1.03 -11.31 -6.49
N PRO A 174 0.03 -12.09 -6.20
CA PRO A 174 1.14 -12.30 -7.14
C PRO A 174 0.72 -12.94 -8.47
N GLY A 175 -0.38 -13.71 -8.47
CA GLY A 175 -0.96 -14.27 -9.70
C GLY A 175 -1.60 -13.21 -10.61
N LEU A 176 -1.74 -11.97 -10.13
CA LEU A 176 -2.31 -10.84 -10.86
C LEU A 176 -1.28 -9.79 -11.29
N GLU A 177 0.03 -10.05 -11.15
CA GLU A 177 1.05 -9.05 -11.48
C GLU A 177 1.25 -8.85 -12.98
N ASP A 178 1.00 -9.89 -13.80
CA ASP A 178 1.11 -9.85 -15.26
C ASP A 178 -0.24 -10.24 -15.89
N GLU A 179 -0.89 -9.28 -16.56
CA GLU A 179 -2.16 -9.46 -17.26
C GLU A 179 -2.09 -10.50 -18.39
N ASN A 180 -0.88 -10.76 -18.92
CA ASN A 180 -0.67 -11.77 -19.97
C ASN A 180 -0.40 -13.17 -19.39
N SER A 181 -0.36 -13.32 -18.06
CA SER A 181 -0.13 -14.61 -17.42
C SER A 181 -1.31 -15.56 -17.65
N GLU A 182 -1.03 -16.82 -17.95
CA GLU A 182 -2.05 -17.86 -18.15
C GLU A 182 -2.96 -18.03 -16.93
N VAL A 183 -2.45 -17.77 -15.72
CA VAL A 183 -3.21 -17.90 -14.46
C VAL A 183 -3.93 -16.62 -14.06
N PHE A 184 -3.75 -15.50 -14.77
CA PHE A 184 -4.33 -14.21 -14.38
C PHE A 184 -5.86 -14.28 -14.30
N ALA A 185 -6.49 -14.82 -15.35
CA ALA A 185 -7.95 -14.96 -15.42
C ALA A 185 -8.49 -15.91 -14.34
N ASP A 186 -7.77 -17.01 -14.08
CA ASP A 186 -8.14 -17.99 -13.05
C ASP A 186 -8.08 -17.37 -11.65
N VAL A 187 -7.04 -16.58 -11.35
CA VAL A 187 -6.88 -15.90 -10.07
C VAL A 187 -7.94 -14.81 -9.89
N MET A 188 -8.26 -14.05 -10.95
CA MET A 188 -9.36 -13.08 -10.93
C MET A 188 -10.69 -13.75 -10.57
N LYS A 189 -11.02 -14.85 -11.26
CA LYS A 189 -12.23 -15.63 -11.00
C LYS A 189 -12.24 -16.20 -9.58
N LEU A 190 -11.11 -16.75 -9.11
CA LEU A 190 -10.99 -17.32 -7.78
C LEU A 190 -11.22 -16.26 -6.68
N LEU A 191 -10.68 -15.05 -6.84
CA LEU A 191 -10.94 -13.94 -5.92
C LEU A 191 -12.40 -13.49 -5.92
N ASP A 192 -13.04 -13.44 -7.10
CA ASP A 192 -14.47 -13.13 -7.20
C ASP A 192 -15.32 -14.21 -6.50
N SER A 193 -15.04 -15.49 -6.73
CA SER A 193 -15.72 -16.62 -6.06
C SER A 193 -15.47 -16.63 -4.56
N PHE A 194 -14.24 -16.33 -4.12
CA PHE A 194 -13.91 -16.20 -2.70
C PHE A 194 -14.71 -15.06 -2.05
N LYS A 195 -14.72 -13.87 -2.66
CA LYS A 195 -15.48 -12.72 -2.18
C LYS A 195 -16.98 -13.03 -2.10
N GLN A 196 -17.53 -13.72 -3.10
CA GLN A 196 -18.92 -14.15 -3.11
C GLN A 196 -19.22 -15.13 -1.97
N LYS A 197 -18.40 -16.17 -1.78
CA LYS A 197 -18.63 -17.19 -0.74
C LYS A 197 -18.42 -16.64 0.68
N LEU A 198 -17.47 -15.73 0.86
CA LEU A 198 -17.27 -15.02 2.12
C LEU A 198 -18.54 -14.27 2.57
N GLY A 199 -19.33 -13.75 1.63
CA GLY A 199 -20.60 -13.08 1.91
C GLY A 199 -20.46 -11.81 2.78
N ASN A 200 -19.25 -11.25 2.87
CA ASN A 200 -18.94 -10.07 3.69
C ASN A 200 -17.99 -9.13 2.92
N ASN A 201 -18.57 -8.35 2.01
CA ASN A 201 -17.82 -7.40 1.18
C ASN A 201 -17.02 -6.37 2.00
N PRO A 202 -17.55 -5.79 3.10
CA PRO A 202 -16.76 -4.91 3.97
C PRO A 202 -15.45 -5.54 4.47
N HIS A 203 -15.52 -6.79 4.95
CA HIS A 203 -14.36 -7.52 5.43
C HIS A 203 -13.35 -7.80 4.31
N PHE A 204 -13.84 -8.17 3.13
CA PHE A 204 -12.99 -8.38 1.96
C PHE A 204 -12.22 -7.10 1.59
N TRP A 205 -12.93 -5.98 1.43
CA TRP A 205 -12.32 -4.72 1.03
C TRP A 205 -11.34 -4.18 2.06
N SER A 206 -11.71 -4.19 3.34
CA SER A 206 -10.80 -3.78 4.42
C SER A 206 -9.55 -4.67 4.47
N SER A 207 -9.69 -5.98 4.28
CA SER A 207 -8.54 -6.90 4.20
C SER A 207 -7.65 -6.61 2.98
N LEU A 208 -8.24 -6.32 1.82
CA LEU A 208 -7.49 -5.95 0.61
C LEU A 208 -6.74 -4.62 0.78
N PHE A 209 -7.39 -3.60 1.34
CA PHE A 209 -6.75 -2.32 1.62
C PHE A 209 -5.64 -2.47 2.67
N ALA A 210 -5.83 -3.33 3.67
CA ALA A 210 -4.77 -3.68 4.61
C ALA A 210 -3.57 -4.33 3.89
N CYS A 211 -3.81 -5.26 2.96
CA CYS A 211 -2.74 -5.86 2.14
C CYS A 211 -1.98 -4.80 1.32
N ILE A 212 -2.69 -3.88 0.67
CA ILE A 212 -2.07 -2.76 -0.07
C ILE A 212 -1.25 -1.88 0.87
N LEU A 213 -1.78 -1.59 2.06
CA LEU A 213 -1.12 -0.77 3.07
C LEU A 213 0.18 -1.40 3.56
N THR A 214 0.17 -2.69 3.90
CA THR A 214 1.27 -3.37 4.60
C THR A 214 2.27 -4.09 3.71
N SER A 215 1.91 -4.44 2.47
CA SER A 215 2.70 -5.36 1.62
C SER A 215 3.01 -4.73 0.24
N PRO A 216 4.08 -3.91 0.13
CA PRO A 216 4.45 -3.23 -1.11
C PRO A 216 4.59 -4.15 -2.32
N GLU A 217 5.16 -5.34 -2.13
CA GLU A 217 5.37 -6.35 -3.16
C GLU A 217 4.08 -6.93 -3.74
N LYS A 218 2.94 -6.76 -3.06
CA LYS A 218 1.63 -7.25 -3.52
C LYS A 218 0.78 -6.17 -4.21
N ARG A 219 1.26 -4.92 -4.24
CA ARG A 219 0.48 -3.77 -4.71
C ARG A 219 0.16 -3.80 -6.20
N LEU A 220 1.03 -4.39 -7.03
CA LEU A 220 0.78 -4.48 -8.47
C LEU A 220 -0.41 -5.40 -8.77
N GLY A 221 -0.43 -6.60 -8.19
CA GLY A 221 -1.59 -7.49 -8.32
C GLY A 221 -2.87 -6.89 -7.72
N ALA A 222 -2.75 -6.19 -6.59
CA ALA A 222 -3.89 -5.52 -5.97
C ALA A 222 -4.43 -4.38 -6.82
N LEU A 223 -3.54 -3.61 -7.47
CA LEU A 223 -3.89 -2.58 -8.43
C LEU A 223 -4.70 -3.17 -9.58
N ASN A 224 -4.24 -4.27 -10.20
CA ASN A 224 -4.95 -4.88 -11.33
C ASN A 224 -6.35 -5.37 -10.94
N TRP A 225 -6.49 -5.95 -9.74
CA TRP A 225 -7.81 -6.30 -9.21
C TRP A 225 -8.68 -5.06 -8.96
N CYS A 226 -8.13 -3.99 -8.36
CA CYS A 226 -8.85 -2.74 -8.13
C CYS A 226 -9.28 -2.07 -9.45
N THR A 227 -8.42 -2.02 -10.47
CA THR A 227 -8.77 -1.49 -11.80
C THR A 227 -10.00 -2.20 -12.38
N ALA A 228 -10.16 -3.49 -12.11
CA ALA A 228 -11.26 -4.30 -12.63
C ALA A 228 -12.51 -4.35 -11.72
N ARG A 229 -12.38 -4.07 -10.41
CA ARG A 229 -13.44 -4.35 -9.41
C ARG A 229 -13.73 -3.22 -8.43
N LEU A 230 -12.89 -2.19 -8.34
CA LEU A 230 -13.14 -1.06 -7.44
C LEU A 230 -14.40 -0.31 -7.90
N PRO A 231 -15.39 -0.10 -7.02
CA PRO A 231 -16.60 0.59 -7.40
C PRO A 231 -16.32 2.08 -7.65
N VAL A 232 -17.17 2.72 -8.44
CA VAL A 232 -17.19 4.18 -8.54
C VAL A 232 -17.85 4.74 -7.27
N PHE A 233 -17.20 5.70 -6.62
CA PHE A 233 -17.70 6.33 -5.39
C PHE A 233 -18.59 7.55 -5.68
N ALA A 234 -19.50 7.40 -6.63
CA ALA A 234 -20.54 8.38 -6.90
C ALA A 234 -21.75 8.12 -6.00
N MET A 235 -22.36 9.19 -5.49
CA MET A 235 -23.62 9.11 -4.77
C MET A 235 -24.76 9.06 -5.79
N ILE A 236 -25.69 8.13 -5.60
CA ILE A 236 -26.86 7.92 -6.46
C ILE A 236 -28.10 8.35 -5.65
N GLY A 237 -28.95 9.20 -6.24
CA GLY A 237 -30.19 9.68 -5.62
C GLY A 237 -30.36 11.20 -5.72
N SER A 238 -31.52 11.71 -5.28
CA SER A 238 -31.73 13.16 -5.14
C SER A 238 -30.99 13.68 -3.90
N ASP A 239 -30.68 14.98 -3.83
CA ASP A 239 -29.81 15.60 -2.80
C ASP A 239 -30.13 15.21 -1.33
N ARG A 240 -31.37 14.82 -1.02
CA ARG A 240 -31.77 14.41 0.34
C ARG A 240 -31.65 12.89 0.62
N GLU A 241 -31.53 12.07 -0.42
CA GLU A 241 -31.48 10.58 -0.31
C GLU A 241 -30.27 9.98 -1.02
N ALA A 242 -29.30 10.80 -1.42
CA ALA A 242 -28.09 10.37 -2.10
C ALA A 242 -27.35 9.30 -1.26
N ARG A 243 -27.08 8.14 -1.85
CA ARG A 243 -26.38 7.02 -1.20
C ARG A 243 -25.35 6.42 -2.15
N PHE A 244 -24.27 5.88 -1.58
CA PHE A 244 -23.33 5.08 -2.34
C PHE A 244 -23.97 3.76 -2.79
N SER A 245 -23.45 3.18 -3.86
CA SER A 245 -23.77 1.79 -4.21
C SER A 245 -23.41 0.86 -3.04
N ALA A 246 -24.06 -0.31 -2.95
CA ALA A 246 -23.78 -1.28 -1.88
C ALA A 246 -22.29 -1.66 -1.81
N GLU A 247 -21.63 -1.73 -2.97
CA GLU A 247 -20.21 -2.05 -3.09
C GLU A 247 -19.32 -0.88 -2.63
N ALA A 248 -19.62 0.35 -3.05
CA ALA A 248 -18.89 1.53 -2.59
C ALA A 248 -19.08 1.76 -1.08
N GLN A 249 -20.28 1.50 -0.56
CA GLN A 249 -20.55 1.52 0.88
C GLN A 249 -19.73 0.45 1.61
N ALA A 250 -19.59 -0.75 1.03
CA ALA A 250 -18.78 -1.82 1.63
C ALA A 250 -17.32 -1.40 1.79
N CYS A 251 -16.71 -0.78 0.77
CA CYS A 251 -15.35 -0.23 0.85
C CYS A 251 -15.16 0.81 1.97
N LEU A 252 -16.20 1.56 2.33
CA LEU A 252 -16.15 2.66 3.29
C LEU A 252 -16.63 2.27 4.70
N SER A 253 -17.31 1.13 4.84
CA SER A 253 -18.07 0.79 6.06
C SER A 253 -17.24 0.36 7.27
N SER A 254 -16.11 -0.32 7.09
CA SER A 254 -15.30 -0.80 8.22
C SER A 254 -14.50 0.33 8.86
N GLU A 255 -13.73 1.04 8.03
CA GLU A 255 -13.03 2.26 8.42
C GLU A 255 -12.86 3.15 7.16
N PRO A 256 -13.56 4.30 7.07
CA PRO A 256 -13.54 5.10 5.86
C PRO A 256 -12.13 5.60 5.46
N GLY A 257 -11.26 5.81 6.44
CA GLY A 257 -9.87 6.25 6.23
C GLY A 257 -8.94 5.17 5.66
N LEU A 258 -9.29 3.89 5.76
CA LEU A 258 -8.39 2.80 5.37
C LEU A 258 -8.10 2.78 3.86
N LEU A 259 -9.13 3.02 3.04
CA LEU A 259 -9.01 3.14 1.58
C LEU A 259 -7.96 4.19 1.20
N VAL A 260 -8.07 5.40 1.76
CA VAL A 260 -7.17 6.51 1.40
C VAL A 260 -5.78 6.34 1.99
N ARG A 261 -5.64 5.71 3.17
CA ARG A 261 -4.32 5.34 3.72
C ARG A 261 -3.61 4.29 2.87
N ALA A 262 -4.34 3.29 2.36
CA ALA A 262 -3.80 2.28 1.46
C ALA A 262 -3.28 2.92 0.16
N PHE A 263 -4.08 3.81 -0.45
CA PHE A 263 -3.68 4.52 -1.67
C PHE A 263 -2.48 5.44 -1.42
N ALA A 264 -2.48 6.18 -0.30
CA ALA A 264 -1.36 7.02 0.09
C ALA A 264 -0.07 6.20 0.30
N ALA A 265 -0.16 5.01 0.89
CA ALA A 265 0.98 4.12 1.08
C ALA A 265 1.52 3.57 -0.25
N ALA A 266 0.65 3.28 -1.23
CA ALA A 266 1.04 2.90 -2.59
C ALA A 266 1.74 4.05 -3.34
N LEU A 267 1.27 5.30 -3.16
CA LEU A 267 1.86 6.48 -3.79
C LEU A 267 3.17 6.93 -3.14
N ASN A 268 3.31 6.71 -1.82
CA ASN A 268 4.53 7.04 -1.07
C ASN A 268 5.49 5.84 -0.96
N THR A 269 5.48 4.91 -1.94
CA THR A 269 6.36 3.75 -1.92
C THR A 269 7.83 4.17 -2.02
N ARG A 270 8.62 3.67 -1.05
CA ARG A 270 10.08 3.84 -0.94
C ARG A 270 10.82 2.51 -1.07
N SER A 271 10.18 1.50 -1.67
CA SER A 271 10.72 0.16 -1.76
C SER A 271 11.94 0.16 -2.68
N SER A 272 13.08 -0.36 -2.21
CA SER A 272 14.31 -0.46 -3.02
C SER A 272 14.33 -1.70 -3.92
N PHE A 273 13.31 -2.56 -3.87
CA PHE A 273 13.36 -3.87 -4.51
C PHE A 273 13.18 -3.80 -6.03
N ASN A 274 12.26 -2.97 -6.55
CA ASN A 274 12.07 -2.77 -7.99
C ASN A 274 11.44 -1.41 -8.29
N GLN A 275 12.28 -0.43 -8.66
CA GLN A 275 11.83 0.94 -8.94
C GLN A 275 10.86 1.02 -10.13
N ALA A 276 11.01 0.17 -11.15
CA ALA A 276 10.12 0.19 -12.30
C ALA A 276 8.70 -0.25 -11.93
N ASN A 277 8.59 -1.31 -11.11
CA ASN A 277 7.30 -1.76 -10.58
C ASN A 277 6.65 -0.68 -9.70
N ASP A 278 7.42 -0.05 -8.80
CA ASP A 278 6.92 1.05 -7.96
C ASP A 278 6.29 2.18 -8.80
N ILE A 279 6.92 2.57 -9.91
CA ILE A 279 6.40 3.62 -10.79
C ILE A 279 5.10 3.18 -11.49
N ILE A 280 5.01 1.92 -11.91
CA ILE A 280 3.76 1.36 -12.51
C ILE A 280 2.63 1.40 -11.48
N VAL A 281 2.90 0.91 -10.26
CA VAL A 281 1.94 0.94 -9.14
C VAL A 281 1.48 2.37 -8.87
N MET A 282 2.41 3.32 -8.73
CA MET A 282 2.05 4.72 -8.47
C MET A 282 1.17 5.30 -9.58
N ARG A 283 1.50 5.04 -10.85
CA ARG A 283 0.70 5.50 -12.00
C ARG A 283 -0.71 4.94 -11.94
N GLY A 284 -0.85 3.64 -11.71
CA GLY A 284 -2.17 2.99 -11.63
C GLY A 284 -3.01 3.47 -10.44
N PHE A 285 -2.42 3.63 -9.25
CA PHE A 285 -3.15 4.18 -8.10
C PHE A 285 -3.56 5.65 -8.31
N PHE A 286 -2.75 6.44 -9.03
CA PHE A 286 -3.18 7.77 -9.47
C PHE A 286 -4.34 7.71 -10.47
N ASP A 287 -4.31 6.76 -11.41
CA ASP A 287 -5.40 6.58 -12.37
C ASP A 287 -6.70 6.20 -11.65
N LEU A 288 -6.62 5.37 -10.61
CA LEU A 288 -7.75 5.09 -9.70
C LEU A 288 -8.24 6.33 -8.95
N LEU A 289 -7.34 7.20 -8.47
CA LEU A 289 -7.74 8.47 -7.84
C LEU A 289 -8.46 9.38 -8.84
N LEU A 290 -7.95 9.48 -10.07
CA LEU A 290 -8.53 10.31 -11.12
C LEU A 290 -9.93 9.84 -11.52
N SER A 291 -10.16 8.53 -11.63
CA SER A 291 -11.45 7.98 -12.09
C SER A 291 -12.45 7.73 -10.96
N HIS A 292 -12.01 7.31 -9.77
CA HIS A 292 -12.93 6.91 -8.68
C HIS A 292 -13.01 7.91 -7.52
N ILE A 293 -11.95 8.69 -7.26
CA ILE A 293 -11.83 9.52 -6.05
C ILE A 293 -11.29 10.94 -6.38
N PRO A 294 -12.01 11.75 -7.18
CA PRO A 294 -11.64 13.15 -7.39
C PRO A 294 -11.75 13.95 -6.08
N LEU A 295 -11.05 15.07 -5.96
CA LEU A 295 -10.97 15.83 -4.71
C LEU A 295 -12.30 16.47 -4.26
N ASN A 296 -13.22 16.70 -5.19
CA ASN A 296 -14.59 17.14 -4.92
C ASN A 296 -15.56 15.98 -4.67
N SER A 297 -15.10 14.72 -4.70
CA SER A 297 -15.96 13.58 -4.41
C SER A 297 -16.50 13.65 -2.97
N PRO A 298 -17.70 13.09 -2.73
CA PRO A 298 -18.24 12.94 -1.38
C PRO A 298 -17.31 12.16 -0.45
N VAL A 299 -16.54 11.21 -0.99
CA VAL A 299 -15.54 10.46 -0.21
C VAL A 299 -14.53 11.40 0.45
N ILE A 300 -13.93 12.32 -0.32
CA ILE A 300 -12.91 13.25 0.16
C ILE A 300 -13.51 14.38 1.00
N THR A 301 -14.72 14.85 0.66
CA THR A 301 -15.31 16.05 1.25
C THR A 301 -16.13 15.79 2.50
N THR A 302 -16.80 14.64 2.62
CA THR A 302 -17.74 14.37 3.73
C THR A 302 -17.45 13.09 4.50
N VAL A 303 -16.87 12.06 3.86
CA VAL A 303 -16.73 10.74 4.46
C VAL A 303 -15.44 10.57 5.27
N ILE A 304 -14.29 10.98 4.72
CA ILE A 304 -12.99 10.79 5.39
C ILE A 304 -12.64 11.94 6.34
N SER A 305 -11.76 11.64 7.31
CA SER A 305 -11.24 12.66 8.21
C SER A 305 -10.35 13.68 7.49
N SER A 306 -10.25 14.89 8.03
CA SER A 306 -9.34 15.93 7.50
C SER A 306 -7.86 15.51 7.58
N THR A 307 -7.51 14.66 8.56
CA THR A 307 -6.17 14.06 8.71
C THR A 307 -5.88 13.07 7.58
N ASP A 308 -6.81 12.17 7.28
CA ASP A 308 -6.66 11.19 6.20
C ASP A 308 -6.64 11.87 4.82
N LYS A 309 -7.47 12.89 4.63
CA LYS A 309 -7.43 13.76 3.44
C LYS A 309 -6.04 14.39 3.26
N GLN A 310 -5.50 14.97 4.32
CA GLN A 310 -4.17 15.59 4.28
C GLN A 310 -3.07 14.55 4.03
N LEU A 311 -3.16 13.37 4.65
CA LEU A 311 -2.22 12.27 4.44
C LEU A 311 -2.19 11.84 2.96
N LEU A 312 -3.35 11.66 2.32
CA LEU A 312 -3.44 11.31 0.91
C LEU A 312 -2.86 12.40 0.01
N ILE A 313 -3.31 13.65 0.18
CA ILE A 313 -2.86 14.76 -0.66
C ILE A 313 -1.35 14.96 -0.53
N MET A 314 -0.80 14.91 0.68
CA MET A 314 0.64 15.02 0.89
C MET A 314 1.43 13.83 0.32
N ALA A 315 0.87 12.62 0.35
CA ALA A 315 1.46 11.47 -0.33
C ALA A 315 1.51 11.66 -1.86
N CYS A 316 0.45 12.20 -2.45
CA CYS A 316 0.41 12.56 -3.87
C CYS A 316 1.45 13.64 -4.21
N CYS A 317 1.53 14.72 -3.42
CA CYS A 317 2.48 15.82 -3.65
C CYS A 317 3.94 15.36 -3.56
N ARG A 318 4.26 14.42 -2.67
CA ARG A 318 5.62 13.85 -2.54
C ARG A 318 6.12 13.16 -3.81
N VAL A 319 5.23 12.77 -4.72
CA VAL A 319 5.63 12.12 -5.97
C VAL A 319 6.45 13.06 -6.87
N THR A 320 6.27 14.38 -6.74
CA THR A 320 7.09 15.39 -7.45
C THR A 320 8.59 15.23 -7.20
N LEU A 321 8.96 14.72 -6.01
CA LEU A 321 10.36 14.48 -5.65
C LEU A 321 11.02 13.39 -6.50
N LYS A 322 10.25 12.52 -7.15
CA LYS A 322 10.76 11.45 -8.03
C LYS A 322 11.14 11.96 -9.42
N LYS A 323 10.73 13.18 -9.81
CA LYS A 323 10.99 13.79 -11.13
C LYS A 323 10.50 12.94 -12.31
N ASP A 324 9.40 12.21 -12.15
CA ASP A 324 8.75 11.44 -13.21
C ASP A 324 7.61 12.26 -13.83
N MET A 325 7.76 12.63 -15.11
CA MET A 325 6.79 13.48 -15.81
C MET A 325 5.42 12.83 -15.99
N SER A 326 5.35 11.50 -16.05
CA SER A 326 4.09 10.77 -16.15
C SER A 326 3.28 10.85 -14.85
N LEU A 327 3.97 10.79 -13.71
CA LEU A 327 3.37 10.97 -12.39
C LEU A 327 3.00 12.42 -12.12
N ASN A 328 3.89 13.38 -12.42
CA ASN A 328 3.59 14.81 -12.24
C ASN A 328 2.33 15.21 -13.03
N ARG A 329 2.20 14.76 -14.29
CA ARG A 329 1.00 15.01 -15.10
C ARG A 329 -0.29 14.52 -14.43
N ARG A 330 -0.28 13.34 -13.81
CA ARG A 330 -1.44 12.77 -13.09
C ARG A 330 -1.76 13.55 -11.83
N LEU A 331 -0.73 13.91 -11.05
CA LEU A 331 -0.87 14.75 -9.87
C LEU A 331 -1.55 16.08 -10.23
N TRP A 332 -1.04 16.77 -11.26
CA TRP A 332 -1.59 18.06 -11.68
C TRP A 332 -3.02 17.94 -12.19
N LYS A 333 -3.33 16.90 -12.96
CA LYS A 333 -4.70 16.62 -13.38
C LYS A 333 -5.63 16.40 -12.18
N TRP A 334 -5.18 15.70 -11.16
CA TRP A 334 -6.00 15.44 -9.97
C TRP A 334 -6.19 16.69 -9.09
N LEU A 335 -5.15 17.50 -8.92
CA LEU A 335 -5.19 18.74 -8.12
C LEU A 335 -6.02 19.86 -8.76
N LEU A 336 -6.09 19.90 -10.10
CA LEU A 336 -6.83 20.90 -10.87
C LEU A 336 -8.25 20.47 -11.22
N GLY A 337 -8.63 19.23 -10.87
CA GLY A 337 -9.96 18.67 -11.09
C GLY A 337 -10.11 17.99 -12.46
N PRO A 338 -11.19 17.20 -12.63
CA PRO A 338 -11.47 16.54 -13.90
C PRO A 338 -11.65 17.57 -15.01
N ASP A 339 -11.13 17.26 -16.20
CA ASP A 339 -11.50 17.99 -17.41
C ASP A 339 -13.00 17.73 -17.62
N ALA A 340 -13.86 18.67 -17.20
CA ALA A 340 -15.24 18.65 -17.64
C ALA A 340 -15.17 18.63 -19.17
N GLY A 341 -15.73 17.59 -19.80
CA GLY A 341 -15.65 17.42 -21.25
C GLY A 341 -16.00 18.72 -21.97
N GLU A 342 -15.29 18.96 -23.08
CA GLU A 342 -15.34 20.16 -23.94
C GLU A 342 -14.45 21.34 -23.51
N GLU A 343 -13.87 21.98 -24.52
CA GLU A 343 -12.73 22.92 -24.51
C GLU A 343 -12.99 24.29 -23.83
N THR A 344 -13.76 24.36 -22.75
CA THR A 344 -14.18 25.64 -22.16
C THR A 344 -14.19 25.71 -20.63
N VAL A 345 -13.41 24.88 -19.92
CA VAL A 345 -13.15 25.18 -18.49
C VAL A 345 -12.21 26.37 -18.39
N LYS A 346 -12.70 27.51 -17.87
CA LYS A 346 -11.87 28.70 -17.68
C LYS A 346 -10.81 28.38 -16.63
N SER A 347 -9.59 28.91 -16.82
CA SER A 347 -8.49 28.76 -15.85
C SER A 347 -8.87 29.16 -14.42
N GLU A 348 -9.85 30.04 -14.29
CA GLU A 348 -10.38 30.54 -13.02
C GLU A 348 -11.10 29.43 -12.22
N ASP A 349 -11.79 28.51 -12.89
CA ASP A 349 -12.48 27.38 -12.27
C ASP A 349 -11.49 26.35 -11.72
N ARG A 350 -10.39 26.11 -12.44
CA ARG A 350 -9.31 25.22 -11.99
C ARG A 350 -8.57 25.78 -10.77
N LYS A 351 -8.31 27.09 -10.75
CA LYS A 351 -7.73 27.79 -9.59
C LYS A 351 -8.65 27.72 -8.39
N ALA A 352 -9.95 27.95 -8.59
CA ALA A 352 -10.96 27.84 -7.53
C ALA A 352 -11.07 26.40 -6.98
N TYR A 353 -11.06 25.39 -7.86
CA TYR A 353 -11.07 23.98 -7.47
C TYR A 353 -9.87 23.62 -6.58
N PHE A 354 -8.67 24.01 -7.00
CA PHE A 354 -7.45 23.78 -6.22
C PHE A 354 -7.52 24.48 -4.86
N ALA A 355 -7.94 25.75 -4.84
CA ALA A 355 -8.04 26.56 -3.63
C ALA A 355 -9.03 25.97 -2.61
N SER A 356 -10.17 25.43 -3.06
CA SER A 356 -11.19 24.88 -2.16
C SER A 356 -10.86 23.47 -1.69
N HIS A 357 -10.33 22.61 -2.58
CA HIS A 357 -10.24 21.19 -2.29
C HIS A 357 -8.83 20.71 -1.88
N ALA A 358 -7.76 21.32 -2.39
CA ALA A 358 -6.38 20.86 -2.18
C ALA A 358 -5.54 21.78 -1.27
N LEU A 359 -5.60 23.09 -1.51
CA LEU A 359 -4.75 24.08 -0.85
C LEU A 359 -4.75 24.00 0.69
N PRO A 360 -5.89 23.85 1.40
CA PRO A 360 -5.89 23.80 2.87
C PRO A 360 -5.15 22.58 3.46
N ALA A 361 -5.08 21.48 2.70
CA ALA A 361 -4.34 20.28 3.10
C ALA A 361 -2.85 20.43 2.80
N ILE A 362 -2.52 20.96 1.62
CA ILE A 362 -1.14 21.21 1.17
C ILE A 362 -0.48 22.25 2.07
N ASP A 363 -1.16 23.35 2.36
CA ASP A 363 -0.65 24.43 3.20
C ASP A 363 -0.26 23.93 4.58
N ARG A 364 -1.21 23.29 5.29
CA ARG A 364 -0.96 22.70 6.61
C ARG A 364 0.13 21.64 6.56
N GLY A 365 0.16 20.81 5.51
CA GLY A 365 1.13 19.73 5.36
C GLY A 365 2.54 20.23 5.12
N LEU A 366 2.73 21.18 4.21
CA LEU A 366 4.04 21.75 3.89
C LEU A 366 4.57 22.61 5.04
N LYS A 367 3.72 23.45 5.66
CA LYS A 367 4.13 24.21 6.87
C LYS A 367 4.56 23.28 8.01
N ALA A 368 3.86 22.16 8.23
CA ALA A 368 4.26 21.18 9.24
C ALA A 368 5.60 20.49 8.92
N LEU A 369 5.91 20.26 7.64
CA LEU A 369 7.21 19.73 7.23
C LEU A 369 8.34 20.76 7.38
N ILE A 370 8.08 22.03 7.04
CA ILE A 370 9.02 23.15 7.21
C ILE A 370 9.35 23.36 8.70
N ALA A 371 8.33 23.31 9.57
CA ALA A 371 8.50 23.46 11.01
C ALA A 371 9.12 22.22 11.70
N SER A 372 9.42 21.14 10.96
CA SER A 372 9.96 19.92 11.56
C SER A 372 11.45 20.03 11.84
N ASN A 373 11.92 19.38 12.91
CA ASN A 373 13.36 19.32 13.25
C ASN A 373 14.19 18.39 12.35
N ASN A 374 13.60 17.82 11.29
CA ASN A 374 14.26 16.87 10.41
C ASN A 374 14.63 17.55 9.09
N LEU A 375 15.94 17.61 8.79
CA LEU A 375 16.47 18.23 7.57
C LEU A 375 15.79 17.70 6.30
N GLN A 376 15.69 16.37 6.15
CA GLN A 376 15.09 15.77 4.96
C GLN A 376 13.63 16.18 4.78
N ARG A 377 12.86 16.30 5.87
CA ARG A 377 11.47 16.77 5.80
C ARG A 377 11.35 18.23 5.37
N LYS A 378 12.25 19.10 5.86
CA LYS A 378 12.32 20.50 5.40
C LYS A 378 12.68 20.57 3.91
N LEU A 379 13.71 19.84 3.48
CA LEU A 379 14.12 19.77 2.07
C LEU A 379 13.02 19.18 1.18
N ASP A 380 12.32 18.14 1.61
CA ASP A 380 11.15 17.61 0.90
C ASP A 380 10.10 18.71 0.69
N ALA A 381 9.80 19.51 1.72
CA ALA A 381 8.82 20.59 1.62
C ALA A 381 9.24 21.67 0.62
N TYR A 382 10.51 22.08 0.65
CA TYR A 382 11.04 23.10 -0.27
C TYR A 382 10.99 22.60 -1.71
N ASN A 383 11.42 21.36 -1.94
CA ASN A 383 11.44 20.77 -3.28
C ASN A 383 10.04 20.47 -3.83
N ILE A 384 9.09 20.06 -2.98
CA ILE A 384 7.68 19.94 -3.38
C ILE A 384 7.12 21.32 -3.75
N SER A 385 7.36 22.34 -2.91
CA SER A 385 6.89 23.71 -3.17
C SER A 385 7.46 24.26 -4.48
N LEU A 386 8.75 24.07 -4.71
CA LEU A 386 9.45 24.42 -5.95
C LEU A 386 8.84 23.74 -7.17
N ALA A 387 8.59 22.42 -7.10
CA ALA A 387 7.98 21.69 -8.21
C ALA A 387 6.56 22.20 -8.53
N MET A 388 5.78 22.57 -7.51
CA MET A 388 4.43 23.10 -7.70
C MET A 388 4.42 24.47 -8.39
N ILE A 389 5.33 25.38 -8.02
CA ILE A 389 5.39 26.73 -8.63
C ILE A 389 5.98 26.70 -10.04
N MET A 390 6.93 25.80 -10.33
CA MET A 390 7.54 25.71 -11.66
C MET A 390 6.65 24.98 -12.66
N ASP A 391 6.05 23.86 -12.26
CA ASP A 391 5.32 23.01 -13.21
C ASP A 391 3.94 23.60 -13.57
N ARG A 392 3.32 24.38 -12.69
CA ARG A 392 1.91 24.83 -12.83
C ARG A 392 1.69 26.26 -12.36
N TRP A 393 1.51 27.15 -13.33
CA TRP A 393 1.26 28.57 -13.09
C TRP A 393 -0.08 28.82 -12.37
N GLU A 394 -1.12 28.00 -12.61
CA GLU A 394 -2.46 28.18 -12.01
C GLU A 394 -2.44 28.11 -10.47
N ILE A 395 -1.52 27.31 -9.92
CA ILE A 395 -1.37 27.11 -8.47
C ILE A 395 -0.20 27.92 -7.89
N SER A 396 0.73 28.38 -8.74
CA SER A 396 1.98 29.02 -8.33
C SER A 396 1.74 30.17 -7.36
N GLN A 397 0.89 31.13 -7.73
CA GLN A 397 0.58 32.31 -6.89
C GLN A 397 0.02 31.91 -5.51
N LEU A 398 -0.85 30.91 -5.44
CA LEU A 398 -1.49 30.46 -4.20
C LEU A 398 -0.49 29.75 -3.27
N ILE A 399 0.38 28.93 -3.83
CA ILE A 399 1.45 28.25 -3.10
C ILE A 399 2.48 29.25 -2.61
N THR A 400 2.96 30.13 -3.48
CA THR A 400 3.93 31.20 -3.16
C THR A 400 3.42 32.08 -2.04
N SER A 401 2.18 32.58 -2.14
CA SER A 401 1.59 33.46 -1.12
C SER A 401 1.53 32.80 0.26
N SER A 402 1.44 31.48 0.34
CA SER A 402 1.31 30.76 1.61
C SER A 402 2.63 30.22 2.17
N LEU A 403 3.61 29.91 1.32
CA LEU A 403 4.83 29.20 1.70
C LEU A 403 6.11 30.02 1.59
N PHE A 404 6.08 31.17 0.89
CA PHE A 404 7.25 32.02 0.73
C PHE A 404 7.84 32.42 2.09
N VAL A 405 7.03 33.02 2.96
CA VAL A 405 7.48 33.47 4.29
C VAL A 405 7.99 32.30 5.15
N PRO A 406 7.24 31.19 5.35
CA PRO A 406 7.74 30.05 6.12
C PRO A 406 9.07 29.48 5.62
N ILE A 407 9.30 29.44 4.31
CA ILE A 407 10.55 28.94 3.72
C ILE A 407 11.71 29.89 4.05
N ILE A 408 11.50 31.20 3.92
CA ILE A 408 12.52 32.20 4.22
C ILE A 408 12.85 32.21 5.72
N GLU A 409 11.86 32.18 6.59
CA GLU A 409 12.06 32.12 8.04
C GLU A 409 12.82 30.85 8.43
N SER A 410 12.45 29.70 7.88
CA SER A 410 13.17 28.45 8.13
C SER A 410 14.63 28.48 7.66
N CYS A 411 14.96 29.20 6.57
CA CYS A 411 16.35 29.43 6.16
C CYS A 411 17.08 30.38 7.12
N CYS A 412 16.42 31.46 7.55
CA CYS A 412 16.96 32.42 8.52
C CYS A 412 17.32 31.73 9.83
N ASP A 413 16.40 30.94 10.36
CA ASP A 413 16.54 30.29 11.66
C ASP A 413 17.65 29.23 11.65
N ALA A 414 17.74 28.44 10.57
CA ALA A 414 18.83 27.48 10.41
C ALA A 414 20.21 28.16 10.39
N SER A 415 20.31 29.32 9.71
CA SER A 415 21.55 30.10 9.65
C SER A 415 21.89 30.77 10.98
N ARG A 416 20.90 31.36 11.66
CA ARG A 416 21.07 32.02 12.96
C ARG A 416 21.49 31.06 14.06
N ASN A 417 20.93 29.86 14.06
CA ASN A 417 21.24 28.82 15.04
C ASN A 417 22.53 28.04 14.69
N ALA A 418 23.24 28.45 13.63
CA ALA A 418 24.43 27.78 13.11
C ALA A 418 24.23 26.25 12.95
N GLU A 419 23.04 25.86 12.47
CA GLU A 419 22.75 24.44 12.24
C GLU A 419 23.67 23.89 11.16
N SER A 420 24.16 22.65 11.33
CA SER A 420 24.94 21.97 10.29
C SER A 420 24.16 21.81 8.98
N SER A 421 22.83 21.85 9.05
CA SER A 421 21.87 21.82 7.93
C SER A 421 21.74 23.14 7.16
N ALA A 422 22.21 24.26 7.70
CA ALA A 422 22.03 25.59 7.12
C ALA A 422 22.45 25.71 5.64
N PRO A 423 23.60 25.19 5.18
CA PRO A 423 24.00 25.36 3.78
C PRO A 423 23.08 24.62 2.79
N GLU A 424 22.60 23.43 3.15
CA GLU A 424 21.69 22.65 2.31
C GLU A 424 20.31 23.29 2.20
N LEU A 425 19.76 23.74 3.34
CA LEU A 425 18.49 24.46 3.39
C LEU A 425 18.57 25.77 2.61
N LEU A 426 19.67 26.51 2.77
CA LEU A 426 19.87 27.75 2.03
C LEU A 426 19.95 27.50 0.52
N ALA A 427 20.69 26.48 0.08
CA ALA A 427 20.78 26.14 -1.33
C ALA A 427 19.41 25.76 -1.93
N ALA A 428 18.59 25.00 -1.19
CA ALA A 428 17.22 24.68 -1.61
C ALA A 428 16.29 25.91 -1.58
N GLY A 429 16.43 26.76 -0.57
CA GLY A 429 15.68 28.01 -0.43
C GLY A 429 15.97 28.99 -1.56
N LYS A 430 17.24 29.13 -1.98
CA LYS A 430 17.64 29.96 -3.13
C LYS A 430 16.93 29.49 -4.41
N ARG A 431 17.00 28.19 -4.72
CA ARG A 431 16.31 27.63 -5.89
C ARG A 431 14.80 27.92 -5.89
N PHE A 432 14.17 27.91 -4.72
CA PHE A 432 12.77 28.30 -4.58
C PHE A 432 12.58 29.79 -4.83
N PHE A 433 13.37 30.64 -4.16
CA PHE A 433 13.32 32.10 -4.30
C PHE A 433 13.51 32.58 -5.74
N ASP A 434 14.43 31.97 -6.48
CA ASP A 434 14.74 32.32 -7.87
C ASP A 434 13.55 32.08 -8.82
N GLN A 435 12.54 31.30 -8.40
CA GLN A 435 11.33 31.01 -9.17
C GLN A 435 10.11 31.81 -8.71
N VAL A 436 10.26 32.63 -7.66
CA VAL A 436 9.17 33.45 -7.12
C VAL A 436 9.07 34.75 -7.92
N GLU A 437 7.85 35.15 -8.25
CA GLU A 437 7.60 36.41 -8.96
C GLU A 437 8.04 37.62 -8.12
N THR A 438 8.71 38.58 -8.78
CA THR A 438 9.30 39.78 -8.18
C THR A 438 8.31 40.56 -7.30
N PHE A 439 7.06 40.65 -7.74
CA PHE A 439 5.97 41.29 -6.99
C PHE A 439 5.78 40.70 -5.59
N HIS A 440 5.83 39.36 -5.43
CA HIS A 440 5.66 38.71 -4.14
C HIS A 440 6.82 38.99 -3.19
N ILE A 441 8.05 39.02 -3.73
CA ILE A 441 9.27 39.31 -2.97
C ILE A 441 9.20 40.75 -2.42
N TRP A 442 8.88 41.73 -3.28
CA TRP A 442 8.81 43.12 -2.84
C TRP A 442 7.63 43.41 -1.94
N ASN A 443 6.47 42.77 -2.16
CA ASN A 443 5.34 42.89 -1.26
C ASN A 443 5.72 42.42 0.16
N TYR A 444 6.41 41.29 0.30
CA TYR A 444 6.90 40.84 1.61
C TYR A 444 7.91 41.82 2.23
N LEU A 445 8.90 42.29 1.46
CA LEU A 445 9.89 43.25 1.96
C LEU A 445 9.25 44.57 2.42
N THR A 446 8.39 45.16 1.58
CA THR A 446 7.80 46.48 1.81
C THR A 446 6.63 46.44 2.77
N CYS A 447 5.64 45.59 2.52
CA CYS A 447 4.43 45.54 3.33
C CYS A 447 4.69 44.82 4.65
N ASP A 448 5.34 43.65 4.64
CA ASP A 448 5.41 42.81 5.84
C ASP A 448 6.62 43.14 6.72
N LEU A 449 7.80 43.41 6.15
CA LEU A 449 9.01 43.68 6.94
C LEU A 449 9.24 45.16 7.26
N LEU A 450 9.05 46.06 6.29
CA LEU A 450 9.35 47.49 6.44
C LEU A 450 8.23 48.27 7.14
N LEU A 451 6.96 48.01 6.77
CA LEU A 451 5.82 48.77 7.30
C LEU A 451 5.31 48.25 8.66
N HIS A 452 5.50 46.97 9.01
CA HIS A 452 5.07 46.41 10.31
C HIS A 452 6.16 46.52 11.39
N SER A 453 5.76 46.96 12.59
CA SER A 453 6.55 47.73 13.55
C SER A 453 7.50 46.97 14.50
N GLU A 454 7.93 45.74 14.20
CA GLU A 454 8.96 45.04 14.99
C GLU A 454 10.37 45.28 14.42
N LYS A 455 10.79 46.55 14.45
CA LYS A 455 11.98 47.07 13.73
C LYS A 455 13.26 46.22 13.87
N GLY A 456 13.51 45.59 15.02
CA GLY A 456 14.76 44.86 15.27
C GLY A 456 14.86 43.45 14.65
N ILE A 457 13.75 42.70 14.57
CA ILE A 457 13.75 41.33 14.02
C ILE A 457 13.66 41.39 12.49
N ASN A 458 12.83 42.31 11.97
CA ASN A 458 12.64 42.51 10.53
C ASN A 458 13.93 42.98 9.84
N LEU A 459 14.70 43.86 10.47
CA LEU A 459 16.03 44.29 9.97
C LEU A 459 17.00 43.13 9.76
N LYS A 460 17.01 42.15 10.67
CA LYS A 460 17.88 40.98 10.56
C LYS A 460 17.45 40.02 9.44
N ILE A 461 16.14 39.95 9.16
CA ILE A 461 15.62 39.15 8.03
C ILE A 461 16.00 39.84 6.71
N ILE A 462 15.88 41.17 6.65
CA ILE A 462 16.28 41.95 5.47
C ILE A 462 17.78 41.82 5.19
N ASP A 463 18.65 42.01 6.20
CA ASP A 463 20.10 41.81 6.04
C ASP A 463 20.44 40.37 5.60
N PHE A 464 19.75 39.38 6.16
CA PHE A 464 19.91 37.99 5.73
C PHE A 464 19.51 37.79 4.26
N LEU A 465 18.36 38.32 3.85
CA LEU A 465 17.87 38.21 2.47
C LEU A 465 18.85 38.85 1.48
N LEU A 466 19.27 40.09 1.73
CA LEU A 466 20.20 40.84 0.87
C LEU A 466 21.58 40.18 0.74
N ARG A 467 22.05 39.49 1.77
CA ARG A 467 23.34 38.79 1.74
C ARG A 467 23.30 37.45 1.03
N ASN A 468 22.15 36.78 1.05
CA ASN A 468 22.08 35.37 0.69
C ASN A 468 21.25 35.10 -0.57
N PHE A 469 20.37 36.00 -0.99
CA PHE A 469 19.49 35.81 -2.16
C PHE A 469 19.75 36.86 -3.23
N GLU A 470 19.60 36.46 -4.49
CA GLU A 470 19.77 37.33 -5.65
C GLU A 470 18.40 37.91 -6.04
N PHE A 471 18.28 39.24 -6.10
CA PHE A 471 17.03 39.91 -6.42
C PHE A 471 16.92 40.17 -7.93
N PRO A 472 15.72 40.02 -8.54
CA PRO A 472 15.52 40.30 -9.96
C PRO A 472 15.84 41.77 -10.32
N GLU A 473 16.65 41.97 -11.38
CA GLU A 473 17.29 43.24 -11.73
C GLU A 473 16.33 44.39 -12.09
N ASP A 474 15.16 44.08 -12.67
CA ASP A 474 14.27 45.07 -13.29
C ASP A 474 13.57 46.02 -12.29
N GLU A 475 13.48 45.65 -11.01
CA GLU A 475 12.78 46.43 -9.96
C GLU A 475 13.68 46.90 -8.81
N THR A 476 14.93 46.40 -8.76
CA THR A 476 15.96 46.81 -7.79
C THR A 476 16.18 48.33 -7.75
N ASN A 477 16.07 49.00 -8.91
CA ASN A 477 16.28 50.44 -9.04
C ASN A 477 15.16 51.31 -8.42
N PHE A 478 13.96 50.77 -8.22
CA PHE A 478 12.84 51.52 -7.63
C PHE A 478 12.60 51.17 -6.16
N HIS A 479 12.69 49.89 -5.80
CA HIS A 479 12.29 49.43 -4.47
C HIS A 479 13.42 49.47 -3.43
N VAL A 480 14.69 49.30 -3.84
CA VAL A 480 15.84 49.44 -2.93
C VAL A 480 15.97 50.87 -2.38
N PRO A 481 15.88 51.95 -3.20
CA PRO A 481 15.91 53.31 -2.68
C PRO A 481 14.75 53.64 -1.74
N MET A 482 13.55 53.12 -2.01
CA MET A 482 12.39 53.26 -1.13
C MET A 482 12.57 52.54 0.20
N ALA A 483 13.16 51.34 0.20
CA ALA A 483 13.51 50.62 1.42
C ALA A 483 14.55 51.40 2.25
N ILE A 484 15.57 51.96 1.59
CA ILE A 484 16.59 52.81 2.24
C ILE A 484 15.96 54.07 2.85
N LEU A 485 14.99 54.71 2.18
CA LEU A 485 14.26 55.88 2.68
C LEU A 485 13.38 55.60 3.90
N VAL A 486 12.93 54.36 4.10
CA VAL A 486 12.21 53.93 5.32
C VAL A 486 13.18 53.67 6.49
N PHE A 487 14.47 53.44 6.17
CA PHE A 487 15.54 53.21 7.15
C PHE A 487 16.32 54.46 7.56
N SER A 488 16.23 55.56 6.80
CA SER A 488 16.69 56.90 7.19
C SER A 488 15.66 57.61 8.04
#